data_AF-A0A3B9USR0-F1
#
_entry.id   AF-A0A3B9USR0-F1
#
_cell.length_a   1.000
_cell.length_b   1.000
_cell.length_c   1.000
_cell.angle_alpha   90.00
_cell.angle_beta   90.00
_cell.angle_gamma   90.00
#
_symmetry.space_group_name_H-M   'P 1'
#
loop_
_entity.id
_entity.type
_entity.pdbx_description
1 polymer ?
#
loop_
_entity_poly.entity_id
_entity_poly.type
_entity_poly.pdbx_seq_one_letter_code
_entity_poly.pdbx_strand_id
1 'polypeptide(L)'
;MKELLGGELGVFIFTASGGGFTPEGNFGTPVQQAYLFDGEKFIGRLPELKISSDLYSMCGKDFRGVSKNTLNEDVNLSYTVIDMKVEKL
;
A
#
# COMPACT_ATOMS: atom_id res chain seq x y z
N MET A 1 -5.77 2.59 11.06
CA MET A 1 -4.49 2.30 10.40
C MET A 1 -3.48 1.67 11.34
N LYS A 2 -3.15 2.28 12.49
CA LYS A 2 -2.26 1.68 13.50
C LYS A 2 -2.49 0.19 13.80
N GLU A 3 -3.74 -0.19 14.05
CA GLU A 3 -4.12 -1.59 14.31
C GLU A 3 -3.74 -2.51 13.14
N LEU A 4 -4.09 -2.13 11.91
CA LEU A 4 -3.76 -2.90 10.70
C LEU A 4 -2.25 -2.96 10.43
N LEU A 5 -1.49 -1.95 10.85
CA LEU A 5 -0.03 -1.93 10.72
C LEU A 5 0.68 -2.69 11.85
N GLY A 6 -0.01 -3.06 12.93
CA GLY A 6 0.59 -3.82 14.03
C GLY A 6 1.78 -3.13 14.72
N GLY A 7 1.87 -1.80 14.65
CA GLY A 7 3.00 -1.01 15.17
C GLY A 7 4.20 -0.89 14.22
N GLU A 8 4.12 -1.46 13.02
CA GLU A 8 5.13 -1.29 11.98
C GLU A 8 4.93 0.01 11.19
N LEU A 9 6.00 0.47 10.54
CA LEU A 9 5.88 1.53 9.53
C LEU A 9 5.33 0.96 8.23
N GLY A 10 4.41 1.69 7.60
CA GLY A 10 3.86 1.37 6.29
C GLY A 10 4.39 2.30 5.20
N VAL A 11 4.30 1.82 3.95
CA VAL A 11 4.46 2.64 2.75
C VAL A 11 3.07 3.08 2.30
N PHE A 12 2.75 4.36 2.48
CA PHE A 12 1.50 4.92 1.99
C PHE A 12 1.63 5.25 0.50
N ILE A 13 0.82 4.57 -0.32
CA ILE A 13 0.77 4.76 -1.77
C ILE A 13 -0.21 5.89 -2.08
N PHE A 14 0.30 7.02 -2.56
CA PHE A 14 -0.54 8.15 -2.99
C PHE A 14 -0.90 8.04 -4.47
N THR A 15 0.10 7.74 -5.32
CA THR A 15 -0.10 7.50 -6.76
C THR A 15 0.75 6.32 -7.22
N ALA A 16 0.11 5.34 -7.84
CA ALA A 16 0.73 4.23 -8.54
C ALA A 16 0.00 4.00 -9.88
N SER A 17 0.75 3.87 -10.97
CA SER A 17 0.17 3.79 -12.32
C SER A 17 1.16 3.21 -13.32
N GLY A 18 0.68 2.62 -14.42
CA GLY A 18 1.51 2.01 -15.48
C GLY A 18 1.86 0.55 -15.26
N GLY A 19 1.30 -0.07 -14.21
CA GLY A 19 1.40 -1.49 -13.92
C GLY A 19 0.18 -2.30 -14.33
N GLY A 20 0.14 -3.55 -13.89
CA GLY A 20 -0.99 -4.45 -14.13
C GLY A 20 -0.75 -5.87 -13.63
N PHE A 21 -1.69 -6.75 -13.98
CA PHE A 21 -1.61 -8.18 -13.73
C PHE A 21 -1.18 -8.93 -15.00
N THR A 22 -0.38 -9.98 -14.84
CA THR A 22 -0.19 -10.99 -15.89
C THR A 22 -1.33 -12.02 -15.86
N PRO A 23 -1.55 -12.83 -16.92
CA PRO A 23 -2.56 -13.89 -16.91
C PRO A 23 -2.38 -14.92 -15.78
N GLU A 24 -1.14 -15.12 -15.33
CA GLU A 24 -0.78 -16.00 -14.22
C GLU A 24 -1.11 -15.38 -12.85
N GLY A 25 -1.55 -14.11 -12.83
CA GLY A 25 -1.96 -13.40 -11.63
C GLY A 25 -0.84 -12.62 -10.93
N ASN A 26 0.36 -12.51 -11.53
CA ASN A 26 1.43 -11.68 -10.95
C ASN A 26 1.10 -10.20 -11.11
N PHE A 27 1.20 -9.43 -10.05
CA PHE A 27 0.97 -7.99 -10.03
C PHE A 27 2.28 -7.22 -9.92
N GLY A 28 2.40 -6.13 -10.68
CA GLY A 28 3.46 -5.15 -10.47
C GLY A 28 3.07 -3.78 -11.00
N THR A 29 3.41 -2.73 -10.25
CA THR A 29 3.22 -1.34 -10.68
C THR A 29 4.33 -0.44 -10.16
N PRO A 30 4.77 0.56 -10.93
CA PRO A 30 5.59 1.63 -10.39
C PRO A 30 4.70 2.57 -9.54
N VAL A 31 5.33 3.19 -8.56
CA VAL A 31 4.76 4.09 -7.57
C VAL A 31 5.49 5.41 -7.67
N GLN A 32 4.78 6.42 -8.17
CA GLN A 32 5.33 7.76 -8.42
C GLN A 32 5.37 8.60 -7.14
N GLN A 33 4.41 8.37 -6.24
CA GLN A 33 4.29 9.12 -4.99
C GLN A 33 3.99 8.18 -3.83
N ALA A 34 4.96 8.03 -2.94
CA ALA A 34 4.86 7.26 -1.71
C ALA A 34 5.43 8.02 -0.51
N TYR A 35 4.92 7.69 0.67
CA TYR A 35 5.33 8.28 1.94
C TYR A 35 5.53 7.20 2.99
N LEU A 36 6.54 7.38 3.84
CA LEU A 36 6.69 6.57 5.04
C LEU A 36 5.64 7.02 6.05
N PHE A 37 4.88 6.07 6.60
CA PHE A 37 3.69 6.33 7.40
C PHE A 37 3.68 5.46 8.66
N ASP A 38 3.44 6.04 9.83
CA ASP A 38 3.43 5.30 11.11
C ASP A 38 2.03 4.80 11.54
N GLY A 39 1.02 5.00 10.68
CA GLY A 39 -0.37 4.69 11.02
C GLY A 39 -1.18 5.90 11.48
N GLU A 40 -0.56 7.06 11.69
CA GLU A 40 -1.21 8.34 11.99
C GLU A 40 -0.62 9.52 11.21
N LYS A 41 0.71 9.56 11.06
CA LYS A 41 1.46 10.68 10.48
C LYS A 41 2.31 10.22 9.31
N PHE A 42 2.39 11.08 8.31
CA PHE A 42 3.37 10.98 7.23
C PHE A 42 4.72 11.47 7.76
N ILE A 43 5.69 10.55 7.86
CA ILE A 43 7.03 10.83 8.35
C ILE A 43 7.85 11.56 7.29
N GLY A 44 7.71 11.15 6.02
CA GLY A 44 8.44 11.76 4.92
C GLY A 44 8.14 11.10 3.58
N ARG A 45 8.51 11.80 2.49
CA ARG A 45 8.38 11.27 1.14
C ARG A 45 9.46 10.21 0.87
N LEU A 46 9.08 9.12 0.23
CA LEU A 46 9.97 8.07 -0.23
C LEU A 46 10.42 8.33 -1.69
N PRO A 47 11.55 7.76 -2.15
CA PRO A 47 11.89 7.76 -3.58
C PRO A 47 10.81 7.05 -4.40
N GLU A 48 10.91 7.10 -5.73
CA GLU A 48 10.06 6.26 -6.58
C GLU A 48 10.31 4.77 -6.29
N LEU A 49 9.23 4.00 -6.25
CA LEU A 49 9.25 2.59 -5.86
C LEU A 49 8.59 1.75 -6.94
N LYS A 50 8.89 0.46 -6.92
CA LYS A 50 8.09 -0.58 -7.54
C LYS A 50 7.49 -1.45 -6.43
N ILE A 51 6.20 -1.72 -6.54
CA ILE A 51 5.54 -2.73 -5.69
C ILE A 51 5.14 -3.92 -6.54
N SER A 52 5.19 -5.12 -5.95
CA SER A 52 4.78 -6.35 -6.62
C SER A 52 4.28 -7.40 -5.63
N SER A 53 3.42 -8.29 -6.12
CA SER A 53 2.89 -9.47 -5.42
C SER A 53 2.18 -10.38 -6.44
N ASP A 54 1.34 -11.32 -6.00
CA ASP A 54 0.44 -12.11 -6.83
C ASP A 54 -0.99 -12.04 -6.29
N LEU A 55 -1.98 -12.23 -7.17
CA LEU A 55 -3.41 -12.09 -6.86
C LEU A 55 -3.85 -12.94 -5.65
N TYR A 56 -3.35 -14.17 -5.53
CA TYR A 56 -3.76 -15.08 -4.45
C TYR A 56 -3.17 -14.67 -3.11
N SER A 57 -1.91 -14.22 -3.10
CA SER A 57 -1.28 -13.71 -1.89
C SER A 57 -1.91 -12.39 -1.44
N MET A 58 -2.07 -11.43 -2.36
CA MET A 58 -2.65 -10.10 -2.10
C MET A 58 -4.07 -10.15 -1.54
N CYS A 59 -4.90 -11.08 -2.03
CA CYS A 59 -6.28 -11.26 -1.58
C CYS A 59 -6.42 -12.37 -0.52
N GLY A 60 -5.31 -12.97 -0.09
CA GLY A 60 -5.27 -14.08 0.86
C GLY A 60 -4.39 -13.74 2.04
N LYS A 61 -3.27 -14.46 2.17
CA LYS A 61 -2.39 -14.40 3.35
C LYS A 61 -1.79 -13.02 3.63
N ASP A 62 -1.60 -12.19 2.61
CA ASP A 62 -0.93 -10.89 2.74
C ASP A 62 -1.94 -9.74 2.92
N PHE A 63 -3.24 -10.03 2.83
CA PHE A 63 -4.29 -9.07 3.11
C PHE A 63 -4.43 -8.86 4.62
N ARG A 64 -4.05 -7.68 5.12
CA ARG A 64 -4.18 -7.34 6.54
C ARG A 64 -5.57 -6.80 6.89
N GLY A 65 -6.21 -6.07 5.95
CA GLY A 65 -7.56 -5.56 6.15
C GLY A 65 -7.82 -4.22 5.49
N VAL A 66 -9.01 -3.69 5.76
CA VAL A 66 -9.50 -2.38 5.28
C VAL A 66 -9.74 -1.46 6.47
N SER A 67 -9.35 -0.20 6.35
CA SER A 67 -9.56 0.80 7.38
C SER A 67 -11.03 1.14 7.53
N LYS A 68 -11.52 1.11 8.78
CA LYS A 68 -12.84 1.63 9.12
C LYS A 68 -12.89 3.15 9.12
N ASN A 69 -11.79 3.78 9.52
CA ASN A 69 -11.67 5.23 9.61
C ASN A 69 -10.93 5.76 8.37
N THR A 70 -11.32 6.96 7.95
CA THR A 70 -10.57 7.74 6.96
C THR A 70 -9.40 8.49 7.62
N LEU A 71 -8.40 8.86 6.81
CA LEU A 71 -7.31 9.73 7.23
C LEU A 71 -7.69 11.22 7.16
N ASN A 72 -8.75 11.55 6.43
CA ASN A 72 -9.31 12.89 6.34
C ASN A 72 -10.83 12.79 6.34
N GLU A 73 -11.49 13.38 7.35
CA GLU A 73 -12.95 13.32 7.52
C GLU A 73 -13.73 13.94 6.35
N ASP A 74 -13.13 14.87 5.61
CA ASP A 74 -13.75 15.48 4.43
C ASP A 74 -13.77 14.53 3.22
N VAL A 75 -12.95 13.47 3.25
CA VAL A 75 -12.80 12.51 2.16
C VAL A 75 -13.17 11.13 2.68
N ASN A 76 -14.38 10.67 2.39
CA ASN A 76 -14.89 9.38 2.85
C ASN A 76 -14.25 8.21 2.07
N LEU A 77 -12.96 7.96 2.34
CA LEU A 77 -12.16 6.89 1.74
C LEU A 77 -11.78 5.85 2.80
N SER A 78 -11.82 4.59 2.37
CA SER A 78 -11.23 3.46 3.10
C SER A 78 -9.91 3.08 2.46
N TYR A 79 -8.95 2.66 3.29
CA TYR A 79 -7.61 2.27 2.85
C TYR A 79 -7.38 0.79 3.10
N THR A 80 -6.78 0.10 2.15
CA THR A 80 -6.42 -1.32 2.29
C THR A 80 -4.95 -1.44 2.68
N VAL A 81 -4.65 -2.35 3.61
CA VAL A 81 -3.29 -2.72 3.97
C VAL A 81 -3.01 -4.13 3.44
N ILE A 82 -1.97 -4.23 2.61
CA ILE A 82 -1.52 -5.48 1.99
C ILE A 82 -0.01 -5.54 2.12
N ASP A 83 0.51 -6.68 2.57
CA ASP A 83 1.95 -6.93 2.57
C ASP A 83 2.40 -7.19 1.12
N MET A 84 3.34 -6.36 0.64
CA MET A 84 3.81 -6.41 -0.75
C MET A 84 5.32 -6.30 -0.80
N LYS A 85 5.93 -6.84 -1.85
CA LYS A 85 7.35 -6.63 -2.11
C LYS A 85 7.56 -5.20 -2.58
N VAL A 86 8.45 -4.47 -1.91
CA VAL A 86 8.81 -3.08 -2.22
C VAL A 86 10.25 -3.03 -2.69
N GLU A 87 10.50 -2.41 -3.84
CA GLU A 87 11.84 -2.21 -4.41
C GLU A 87 12.00 -0.73 -4.79
N LYS A 88 13.21 -0.19 -4.61
CA LYS A 88 13.54 1.15 -5.11
C LYS A 88 13.73 1.07 -6.63
N LEU A 89 13.14 2.02 -7.38
CA LEU A 89 13.37 2.18 -8.81
C LEU A 89 14.69 2.87 -9.12
#